data_AF-A0A7Y5TA34-F1
#
_entry.id   AF-A0A7Y5TA34-F1
#
_cell.length_a   1.000
_cell.length_b   1.000
_cell.length_c   1.000
_cell.angle_alpha   90.00
_cell.angle_beta   90.00
_cell.angle_gamma   90.00
#
_symmetry.space_group_name_H-M   'P 1'
#
loop_
_entity.id
_entity.type
_entity.pdbx_description
1 polymer ?
#
loop_
_entity_poly.entity_id
_entity_poly.type
_entity_poly.pdbx_seq_one_letter_code
_entity_poly.pdbx_strand_id
1 'polypeptide(L)'
;MTDNIPDPAIYRGAADVIRANGWHQGSLANSRTNGFRIAAGETALSAERLPVCLIGAINVHTSGDPWDSNDRAWGACVWMRRLVNGAPGVWNDEPERTVDEVLDLLERAAVAAESARAEAAQDGGAR
;
A
#
# COMPACT_ATOMS: atom_id res chain seq x y z
N MET A 1 -20.46 9.24 9.35
CA MET A 1 -19.29 9.46 8.50
C MET A 1 -19.23 8.27 7.55
N THR A 2 -19.58 8.45 6.28
CA THR A 2 -19.21 7.46 5.27
C THR A 2 -17.69 7.55 5.16
N ASP A 3 -16.99 6.76 5.98
CA ASP A 3 -15.55 6.61 5.87
C ASP A 3 -15.24 6.39 4.38
N ASN A 4 -14.40 7.22 3.78
CA ASN A 4 -14.06 7.13 2.36
C ASN A 4 -13.54 5.72 2.05
N ILE A 5 -14.42 4.83 1.60
CA ILE A 5 -14.08 3.44 1.29
C ILE A 5 -13.14 3.50 0.08
N PRO A 6 -11.88 3.05 0.21
CA PRO A 6 -10.93 3.12 -0.89
C PRO A 6 -11.38 2.30 -2.09
N ASP A 7 -10.87 2.65 -3.26
CA ASP A 7 -11.06 1.82 -4.45
C ASP A 7 -10.28 0.50 -4.27
N PRO A 8 -10.93 -0.68 -4.35
CA PRO A 8 -10.26 -1.98 -4.25
C PRO A 8 -9.11 -2.15 -5.25
N ALA A 9 -9.17 -1.47 -6.40
CA ALA A 9 -8.11 -1.49 -7.39
C ALA A 9 -6.77 -0.98 -6.84
N ILE A 10 -6.79 -0.09 -5.83
CA ILE A 10 -5.57 0.43 -5.21
C ILE A 10 -4.73 -0.69 -4.60
N TYR A 11 -5.39 -1.63 -3.91
CA TYR A 11 -4.69 -2.71 -3.23
C TYR A 11 -4.16 -3.75 -4.21
N ARG A 12 -4.94 -4.08 -5.24
CA ARG A 12 -4.49 -5.01 -6.30
C ARG A 12 -3.32 -4.44 -7.09
N GLY A 13 -3.40 -3.16 -7.44
CA GLY A 13 -2.31 -2.47 -8.12
C GLY A 13 -1.05 -2.38 -7.26
N ALA A 14 -1.18 -2.13 -5.95
CA ALA A 14 -0.04 -2.21 -5.02
C ALA A 14 0.56 -3.63 -4.96
N ALA A 15 -0.26 -4.68 -5.03
CA ALA A 15 0.24 -6.06 -5.07
C ALA A 15 1.05 -6.33 -6.34
N ASP A 16 0.61 -5.80 -7.48
CA ASP A 16 1.36 -5.90 -8.74
C ASP A 16 2.71 -5.16 -8.66
N VAL A 17 2.75 -4.01 -8.00
CA VAL A 17 4.01 -3.29 -7.72
C VAL A 17 4.95 -4.14 -6.85
N ILE A 18 4.45 -4.78 -5.78
CA ILE A 18 5.26 -5.65 -4.92
C ILE A 18 5.77 -6.87 -5.70
N ARG A 19 4.93 -7.51 -6.53
CA ARG A 19 5.32 -8.65 -7.38
C ARG A 19 6.40 -8.27 -8.38
N ALA A 20 6.30 -7.10 -8.98
CA ALA A 20 7.29 -6.61 -9.96
C ALA A 20 8.65 -6.30 -9.31
N ASN A 21 8.64 -5.76 -8.08
CA ASN A 21 9.84 -5.25 -7.42
C ASN A 21 10.48 -6.23 -6.42
N GLY A 22 9.74 -7.23 -5.95
CA GLY A 22 10.23 -8.28 -5.04
C GLY A 22 10.63 -7.77 -3.64
N TRP A 23 10.22 -6.57 -3.27
CA TRP A 23 10.52 -5.96 -1.98
C TRP A 23 9.27 -5.73 -1.17
N HIS A 24 9.35 -5.93 0.13
CA HIS A 24 8.18 -5.95 1.00
C HIS A 24 8.52 -5.53 2.43
N GLN A 25 9.64 -4.86 2.68
CA GLN A 25 10.11 -4.50 4.02
C GLN A 25 10.18 -2.98 4.20
N GLY A 26 9.58 -2.47 5.29
CA GLY A 26 9.36 -1.04 5.53
C GLY A 26 10.59 -0.25 5.96
N SER A 27 11.43 -0.86 6.81
CA SER A 27 12.63 -0.27 7.40
C SER A 27 13.73 0.09 6.39
N LEU A 28 13.55 -0.27 5.11
CA LEU A 28 14.58 -0.16 4.09
C LEU A 28 14.35 0.92 3.03
N ALA A 29 13.20 1.59 3.08
CA ALA A 29 12.84 2.71 2.22
C ALA A 29 13.28 4.08 2.77
N ASN A 30 13.80 4.16 4.00
CA ASN A 30 14.44 5.39 4.47
C ASN A 30 15.82 5.52 3.80
N SER A 31 15.96 6.51 2.92
CA SER A 31 17.17 6.94 2.21
C SER A 31 18.42 7.21 3.08
N ARG A 32 18.33 7.06 4.41
CA ARG A 32 19.42 7.25 5.37
C ARG A 32 20.05 5.96 5.91
N THR A 33 19.36 4.81 5.86
CA THR A 33 19.81 3.61 6.61
C THR A 33 20.36 2.47 5.76
N ASN A 34 19.99 2.35 4.48
CA ASN A 34 20.35 1.18 3.66
C ASN A 34 21.23 1.45 2.45
N GLY A 35 21.94 2.57 2.42
CA GLY A 35 22.91 2.82 1.35
C GLY A 35 22.30 3.00 -0.05
N PHE A 36 20.97 2.90 -0.21
CA PHE A 36 20.25 3.46 -1.36
C PHE A 36 20.29 4.99 -1.24
N ARG A 37 21.48 5.54 -1.50
CA ARG A 37 21.59 6.88 -2.04
C ARG A 37 20.92 6.81 -3.41
N ILE A 38 19.62 7.09 -3.46
CA ILE A 38 19.11 7.85 -4.60
C ILE A 38 19.77 9.21 -4.42
N ALA A 39 21.06 9.28 -4.81
CA ALA A 39 21.79 10.52 -4.83
C ALA A 39 20.95 11.44 -5.70
N ALA A 40 20.68 12.64 -5.22
CA ALA A 40 20.01 13.68 -5.98
C ALA A 40 20.69 13.77 -7.36
N GLY A 41 20.07 13.17 -8.39
CA GLY A 41 20.57 13.12 -9.76
C GLY A 41 20.97 11.77 -10.35
N GLU A 42 21.14 10.68 -9.59
CA GLU A 42 21.65 9.41 -10.12
C GLU A 42 20.90 8.19 -9.58
N THR A 43 19.72 7.92 -10.15
CA THR A 43 19.21 6.59 -10.54
C THR A 43 17.73 6.75 -10.86
N ALA A 44 17.43 7.00 -12.13
CA ALA A 44 16.11 6.77 -12.68
C ALA A 44 15.88 5.26 -12.79
N LEU A 45 15.77 4.56 -11.65
CA LEU A 45 15.07 3.29 -11.66
C LEU A 45 13.61 3.66 -11.95
N SER A 46 13.04 3.09 -13.02
CA SER A 46 11.61 3.21 -13.24
C SER A 46 10.87 2.74 -11.99
N ALA A 47 9.68 3.26 -11.72
CA ALA A 47 8.86 2.81 -10.59
C ALA A 47 8.64 1.28 -10.56
N GLU A 48 8.83 0.61 -11.70
CA GLU A 48 8.81 -0.84 -11.89
C GLU A 48 10.03 -1.60 -11.33
N ARG A 49 11.08 -0.90 -10.89
CA ARG A 49 12.34 -1.50 -10.39
C ARG A 49 12.83 -0.92 -9.05
N LEU A 50 12.02 -0.09 -8.40
CA LEU A 50 12.34 0.47 -7.09
C LEU A 50 11.90 -0.49 -5.98
N PRO A 51 12.80 -0.90 -5.06
CA PRO A 51 12.40 -1.66 -3.89
C PRO A 51 11.49 -0.79 -3.01
N VAL A 52 10.21 -1.17 -2.93
CA VAL A 52 9.18 -0.44 -2.17
C VAL A 52 8.57 -1.33 -1.11
N CYS A 53 8.27 -0.76 0.06
CA CYS A 53 7.46 -1.44 1.07
C CYS A 53 5.97 -1.38 0.71
N LEU A 54 5.10 -1.95 1.55
CA LEU A 54 3.64 -1.88 1.36
C LEU A 54 3.15 -0.44 1.12
N ILE A 55 3.56 0.51 1.96
CA ILE A 55 3.16 1.92 1.84
C ILE A 55 3.68 2.51 0.53
N GLY A 56 4.95 2.25 0.20
CA GLY A 56 5.55 2.72 -1.05
C GLY A 56 4.86 2.13 -2.28
N ALA A 57 4.41 0.88 -2.24
CA ALA A 57 3.67 0.26 -3.35
C ALA A 57 2.30 0.90 -3.58
N ILE A 58 1.61 1.29 -2.51
CA ILE A 58 0.35 2.06 -2.59
C ILE A 58 0.61 3.44 -3.17
N ASN A 59 1.68 4.11 -2.74
CA ASN A 59 2.07 5.42 -3.28
C ASN A 59 2.38 5.30 -4.78
N VAL A 60 3.27 4.39 -5.18
CA VAL A 60 3.60 4.12 -6.59
C VAL A 60 2.35 3.85 -7.42
N HIS A 61 1.41 3.02 -6.94
CA HIS A 61 0.22 2.72 -7.71
C HIS A 61 -0.71 3.94 -7.89
N THR A 62 -0.78 4.83 -6.89
CA THR A 62 -1.70 5.97 -6.92
C THR A 62 -1.11 7.23 -7.58
N SER A 63 0.21 7.43 -7.53
CA SER A 63 0.89 8.64 -8.02
C SER A 63 2.05 8.38 -8.96
N GLY A 64 2.58 7.16 -9.00
CA GLY A 64 3.84 6.82 -9.68
C GLY A 64 5.11 7.13 -8.86
N ASP A 65 4.98 7.73 -7.67
CA ASP A 65 6.10 8.08 -6.79
C ASP A 65 5.99 7.32 -5.46
N PRO A 66 6.99 6.51 -5.05
CA PRO A 66 6.96 5.79 -3.78
C PRO A 66 6.90 6.69 -2.53
N TRP A 67 7.22 7.98 -2.66
CA TRP A 67 7.25 8.94 -1.56
C TRP A 67 6.03 9.87 -1.52
N ASP A 68 5.26 9.95 -2.59
CA ASP A 68 4.07 10.79 -2.63
C ASP A 68 2.89 10.12 -1.91
N SER A 69 2.59 10.61 -0.72
CA SER A 69 1.48 10.15 0.11
C SER A 69 0.23 11.03 -0.09
N ASN A 70 -0.33 11.01 -1.30
CA ASN A 70 -1.57 11.72 -1.62
C ASN A 70 -2.78 11.20 -0.83
N ASP A 71 -3.91 11.92 -0.88
CA ASP A 71 -5.12 11.58 -0.12
C ASP A 71 -5.67 10.17 -0.42
N ARG A 72 -5.52 9.68 -1.66
CA ARG A 72 -5.96 8.32 -2.04
C ARG A 72 -5.08 7.26 -1.38
N ALA A 73 -3.76 7.45 -1.44
CA ALA A 73 -2.80 6.57 -0.78
C ALA A 73 -2.99 6.57 0.75
N TRP A 74 -3.14 7.76 1.34
CA TRP A 74 -3.36 7.92 2.77
C TRP A 74 -4.66 7.26 3.22
N GLY A 75 -5.77 7.49 2.50
CA GLY A 75 -7.05 6.85 2.77
C GLY A 75 -6.96 5.32 2.70
N ALA A 76 -6.29 4.78 1.67
CA ALA A 76 -6.06 3.34 1.52
C ALA A 76 -5.24 2.76 2.68
N CYS A 77 -4.17 3.44 3.09
CA CYS A 77 -3.34 3.05 4.23
C CYS A 77 -4.12 3.08 5.55
N VAL A 78 -4.89 4.16 5.80
CA VAL A 78 -5.72 4.33 7.01
C VAL A 78 -6.80 3.25 7.10
N TRP A 79 -7.44 2.94 5.98
CA TRP A 79 -8.49 1.93 5.95
C TRP A 79 -7.92 0.52 6.18
N MET A 80 -6.79 0.18 5.55
CA MET A 80 -6.12 -1.11 5.73
C MET A 80 -5.61 -1.33 7.16
N ARG A 81 -5.41 -0.26 7.95
CA ARG A 81 -5.11 -0.39 9.39
C ARG A 81 -6.16 -1.20 10.15
N ARG A 82 -7.41 -1.21 9.68
CA ARG A 82 -8.52 -1.94 10.31
C ARG A 82 -8.38 -3.46 10.18
N LEU A 83 -7.54 -3.93 9.26
CA LEU A 83 -7.38 -5.35 8.93
C LEU A 83 -6.17 -5.99 9.58
N VAL A 84 -5.28 -5.18 10.15
CA VAL A 84 -4.12 -5.62 10.92
C VAL A 84 -4.42 -5.42 12.41
N ASN A 85 -4.24 -6.48 13.21
CA ASN A 85 -4.38 -6.41 14.68
C ASN A 85 -3.16 -5.70 15.29
N GLY A 86 -2.99 -4.39 15.05
CA GLY A 86 -1.86 -3.62 15.56
C GLY A 86 -1.59 -2.31 14.81
N ALA A 87 -0.51 -1.61 15.20
CA ALA A 87 -0.06 -0.41 14.50
C ALA A 87 0.58 -0.80 13.15
N PRO A 88 0.08 -0.36 12.00
CA PRO A 88 0.56 -0.82 10.69
C PRO A 88 2.01 -0.41 10.39
N GLY A 89 2.51 0.65 11.01
CA GLY A 89 3.92 1.02 10.91
C GLY A 89 4.83 -0.03 11.57
N VAL A 90 4.40 -0.61 12.69
CA VAL A 90 5.15 -1.66 13.40
C VAL A 90 5.15 -2.94 12.57
N TRP A 91 3.97 -3.41 12.16
CA TRP A 91 3.85 -4.60 11.31
C TRP A 91 4.59 -4.45 9.97
N ASN A 92 4.54 -3.26 9.36
CA ASN A 92 5.26 -2.99 8.11
C ASN A 92 6.79 -3.05 8.26
N ASP A 93 7.32 -2.90 9.47
CA ASP A 93 8.76 -2.95 9.75
C ASP A 93 9.20 -4.27 10.42
N GLU A 94 8.29 -5.24 10.60
CA GLU A 94 8.61 -6.52 11.21
C GLU A 94 9.59 -7.33 10.34
N PRO A 95 10.78 -7.70 10.88
CA PRO A 95 11.84 -8.34 10.09
C PRO A 95 11.46 -9.72 9.58
N GLU A 96 10.52 -10.40 10.23
CA GLU A 96 10.03 -11.72 9.85
C GLU A 96 8.92 -11.67 8.79
N ARG A 97 8.39 -10.47 8.50
CA ARG A 97 7.35 -10.31 7.48
C ARG A 97 7.84 -10.81 6.13
N THR A 98 6.98 -11.54 5.44
CA THR A 98 7.21 -12.16 4.14
C THR A 98 6.49 -11.41 3.03
N VAL A 99 6.93 -11.60 1.78
CA VAL A 99 6.22 -11.07 0.60
C VAL A 99 4.78 -11.59 0.58
N ASP A 100 4.60 -12.89 0.84
CA ASP A 100 3.30 -13.55 0.79
C ASP A 100 2.31 -12.94 1.79
N GLU A 101 2.73 -12.64 3.02
CA GLU A 101 1.89 -11.95 4.00
C GLU A 101 1.47 -10.55 3.55
N VAL A 102 2.34 -9.84 2.82
CA VAL A 102 2.00 -8.53 2.25
C VAL A 102 0.97 -8.66 1.14
N LEU A 103 1.15 -9.62 0.25
CA LEU A 103 0.22 -9.89 -0.85
C LEU A 103 -1.14 -10.35 -0.31
N ASP A 104 -1.15 -11.22 0.69
CA ASP A 104 -2.36 -11.69 1.36
C ASP A 104 -3.10 -10.54 2.06
N LEU A 105 -2.39 -9.63 2.73
CA LEU A 105 -3.01 -8.46 3.33
C LEU A 105 -3.64 -7.53 2.28
N LEU A 106 -2.94 -7.29 1.17
CA LEU A 106 -3.45 -6.45 0.07
C LEU A 106 -4.71 -7.06 -0.54
N GLU A 107 -4.75 -8.37 -0.74
CA GLU A 107 -5.95 -9.04 -1.26
C GLU A 107 -7.12 -8.97 -0.26
N ARG A 108 -6.85 -9.23 1.03
CA ARG A 108 -7.87 -9.06 2.08
C ARG A 108 -8.40 -7.64 2.14
N ALA A 109 -7.55 -6.64 1.89
CA ALA A 109 -7.95 -5.25 1.83
C ALA A 109 -8.82 -4.93 0.61
N ALA A 110 -8.48 -5.48 -0.57
CA ALA A 110 -9.31 -5.36 -1.75
C ALA A 110 -10.71 -5.95 -1.51
N VAL A 111 -10.79 -7.18 -1.02
CA VAL A 111 -12.06 -7.88 -0.76
C VAL A 111 -12.92 -7.13 0.26
N ALA A 112 -12.34 -6.68 1.38
CA ALA A 112 -13.12 -5.97 2.39
C ALA A 112 -13.60 -4.59 1.89
N ALA A 113 -12.87 -3.93 0.97
CA ALA A 113 -13.29 -2.67 0.36
C ALA A 113 -14.42 -2.89 -0.66
N GLU A 114 -14.39 -4.00 -1.40
CA GLU A 114 -15.48 -4.42 -2.29
C GLU A 114 -16.77 -4.67 -1.52
N SER A 115 -16.69 -5.47 -0.45
CA SER A 115 -17.85 -5.77 0.41
C SER A 115 -18.45 -4.49 1.00
N ALA A 116 -17.62 -3.62 1.57
CA ALA A 116 -18.10 -2.36 2.16
C ALA A 116 -18.76 -1.43 1.12
N ARG A 117 -18.25 -1.38 -0.12
CA ARG A 117 -18.87 -0.63 -1.21
C ARG A 117 -20.20 -1.23 -1.65
N ALA A 118 -20.29 -2.56 -1.72
CA ALA A 118 -21.52 -3.26 -2.07
C ALA A 118 -22.63 -3.02 -1.04
N GLU A 119 -22.29 -3.08 0.25
CA GLU A 119 -23.21 -2.75 1.35
C GLU A 119 -23.70 -1.30 1.27
N ALA A 120 -22.78 -0.34 1.08
CA ALA A 120 -23.14 1.07 0.94
C ALA A 120 -24.05 1.36 -0.27
N ALA A 121 -23.89 0.62 -1.37
CA ALA A 121 -24.76 0.74 -2.55
C ALA A 121 -26.18 0.20 -2.29
N GLN A 122 -26.32 -0.86 -1.49
CA GLN A 122 -27.63 -1.41 -1.11
C GLN A 122 -28.40 -0.46 -0.17
N ASP A 123 -27.72 0.13 0.81
CA ASP A 123 -28.31 1.09 1.75
C ASP A 123 -28.71 2.42 1.07
N GLY A 124 -27.99 2.81 0.02
CA GLY A 124 -28.27 4.00 -0.77
C GLY A 124 -29.45 3.87 -1.74
N GLY A 125 -29.86 2.65 -2.09
CA GLY A 125 -30.97 2.37 -3.01
C GLY A 125 -32.34 2.23 -2.35
N ALA A 126 -32.42 2.28 -1.01
CA ALA A 126 -33.65 2.05 -0.24
C ALA A 126 -34.38 3.35 0.17
N ARG A 127 -34.15 4.48 -0.52
CA ARG A 127 -34.76 5.79 -0.20
C ARG A 127 -35.61 6.34 -1.33
#